data_AF-A0A6A5VS27-F1
#
_entry.id   AF-A0A6A5VS27-F1
#
_cell.length_a   1.000
_cell.length_b   1.000
_cell.length_c   1.000
_cell.angle_alpha   90.00
_cell.angle_beta   90.00
_cell.angle_gamma   90.00
#
_symmetry.space_group_name_H-M   'P 1'
#
loop_
_entity.id
_entity.type
_entity.pdbx_description
1 polymer ?
#
loop_
_entity_poly.entity_id
_entity_poly.type
_entity_poly.pdbx_seq_one_letter_code
_entity_poly.pdbx_strand_id
1 'polypeptide(L)'
;MALPERHLIDSAKLPVESTSVRTTVVCLCLFYMFLIALGQGLRYGRMFGRRSWSKVLESLILVQCMICVAYVSTVAILEAGLSMANKAQCQVAIRLCIGLYAGGKIALYLFFNERIHILRAPFMSRLLDPVWVVGTIAIIAGFGGVQAFASVAPMASFDTTTGQCLIGIAADASISVIVVDSVISSVLHGWIGAPSICSGWTG
;
A
#
# COMPACT_ATOMS: atom_id res chain seq x y z
N MET A 1 -11.38 20.39 32.03
CA MET A 1 -11.27 19.40 33.14
C MET A 1 -12.49 18.50 33.06
N ALA A 2 -12.29 17.19 33.22
CA ALA A 2 -13.28 16.10 33.12
C ALA A 2 -13.63 15.59 31.70
N LEU A 3 -12.71 14.82 31.10
CA LEU A 3 -13.03 13.77 30.12
C LEU A 3 -12.14 12.52 30.34
N PRO A 4 -12.29 11.77 31.45
CA PRO A 4 -11.79 10.39 31.52
C PRO A 4 -12.95 9.39 31.74
N GLU A 5 -12.71 8.13 31.41
CA GLU A 5 -13.46 6.93 31.86
C GLU A 5 -14.45 6.23 30.92
N ARG A 6 -15.12 6.86 29.94
CA ARG A 6 -16.03 6.09 29.04
C ARG A 6 -15.37 5.31 27.89
N HIS A 7 -14.17 5.68 27.45
CA HIS A 7 -13.48 4.96 26.35
C HIS A 7 -12.70 3.71 26.80
N LEU A 8 -12.55 3.48 28.11
CA LEU A 8 -11.75 2.38 28.64
C LEU A 8 -12.54 1.08 28.86
N ILE A 9 -13.88 1.14 28.91
CA ILE A 9 -14.73 -0.03 29.22
C ILE A 9 -15.18 -0.79 27.95
N ASP A 10 -15.33 -0.11 26.81
CA ASP A 10 -15.67 -0.79 25.54
C ASP A 10 -14.47 -1.51 24.88
N SER A 11 -13.25 -1.26 25.35
CA SER A 11 -12.05 -1.98 24.86
C SER A 11 -11.83 -3.34 25.56
N ALA A 12 -12.57 -3.63 26.63
CA ALA A 12 -12.36 -4.84 27.45
C ALA A 12 -13.19 -6.06 27.00
N LYS A 13 -13.95 -5.96 25.90
CA LYS A 13 -14.76 -7.08 25.39
C LYS A 13 -14.84 -7.16 23.87
N LEU A 14 -13.71 -6.99 23.19
CA LEU A 14 -13.57 -7.66 21.90
C LEU A 14 -13.34 -9.14 22.21
N PRO A 15 -14.24 -10.06 21.79
CA PRO A 15 -13.94 -11.48 21.89
C PRO A 15 -12.59 -11.70 21.21
N VAL A 16 -11.70 -12.45 21.87
CA VAL A 16 -10.51 -13.02 21.21
C VAL A 16 -11.05 -13.80 20.02
N GLU A 17 -11.07 -13.15 18.86
CA GLU A 17 -11.43 -13.80 17.62
C GLU A 17 -10.34 -14.84 17.39
N SER A 18 -10.77 -16.11 17.37
CA SER A 18 -9.88 -17.26 17.34
C SER A 18 -8.85 -17.07 16.22
N THR A 19 -7.56 -17.19 16.52
CA THR A 19 -6.45 -17.01 15.56
C THR A 19 -6.71 -17.73 14.24
N SER A 20 -7.39 -18.88 14.28
CA SER A 20 -7.85 -19.63 13.11
C SER A 20 -8.70 -18.83 12.10
N VAL A 21 -9.57 -17.92 12.56
CA VAL A 21 -10.42 -17.09 11.69
C VAL A 21 -9.57 -16.09 10.93
N ARG A 22 -8.65 -15.40 11.63
CA ARG A 22 -7.72 -14.44 11.02
C ARG A 22 -6.82 -15.13 10.00
N THR A 23 -6.25 -16.27 10.36
CA THR A 23 -5.40 -17.06 9.46
C THR A 23 -6.18 -17.55 8.24
N THR A 24 -7.43 -17.97 8.41
CA THR A 24 -8.28 -18.43 7.29
C THR A 24 -8.60 -17.29 6.33
N VAL A 25 -8.95 -16.10 6.84
CA VAL A 25 -9.18 -14.90 6.02
C VAL A 25 -7.90 -14.52 5.25
N VAL A 26 -6.75 -14.51 5.93
CA VAL A 26 -5.46 -14.24 5.27
C VAL A 26 -5.23 -15.26 4.16
N CYS A 27 -5.31 -16.57 4.44
CA CYS A 27 -5.14 -17.64 3.46
C CYS A 27 -6.08 -17.51 2.26
N LEU A 28 -7.36 -17.18 2.48
CA LEU A 28 -8.32 -16.90 1.41
C LEU A 28 -7.87 -15.71 0.57
N CYS A 29 -7.49 -14.60 1.19
CA CYS A 29 -6.94 -13.44 0.49
C CYS A 29 -5.70 -13.81 -0.33
N LEU A 30 -4.82 -14.68 0.18
CA LEU A 30 -3.63 -15.16 -0.54
C LEU A 30 -4.01 -15.94 -1.78
N PHE A 31 -4.98 -16.84 -1.63
CA PHE A 31 -5.47 -17.67 -2.73
C PHE A 31 -6.10 -16.81 -3.82
N TYR A 32 -6.97 -15.86 -3.48
CA TYR A 32 -7.56 -14.93 -4.45
C TYR A 32 -6.51 -14.06 -5.14
N MET A 33 -5.53 -13.53 -4.40
CA MET A 33 -4.44 -12.73 -4.98
C MET A 33 -3.58 -13.56 -5.94
N PHE A 34 -3.30 -14.82 -5.61
CA PHE A 34 -2.58 -15.74 -6.48
C PHE A 34 -3.35 -16.06 -7.76
N LEU A 35 -4.66 -16.31 -7.66
CA LEU A 35 -5.53 -16.52 -8.82
C LEU A 35 -5.60 -15.29 -9.73
N ILE A 36 -5.68 -14.08 -9.16
CA ILE A 36 -5.68 -12.83 -9.94
C ILE A 36 -4.32 -12.62 -10.61
N ALA A 37 -3.21 -12.84 -9.89
CA ALA A 37 -1.87 -12.73 -10.44
C ALA A 37 -1.63 -13.73 -11.59
N LEU A 38 -2.03 -14.99 -11.43
CA LEU A 38 -1.98 -15.99 -12.49
C LEU A 38 -2.88 -15.62 -13.68
N GLY A 39 -4.09 -15.13 -13.42
CA GLY A 39 -5.00 -14.68 -14.47
C GLY A 39 -4.42 -13.53 -15.30
N GLN A 40 -3.74 -12.59 -14.65
CA GLN A 40 -3.03 -11.49 -15.32
C GLN A 40 -1.79 -11.99 -16.08
N GLY A 41 -0.99 -12.89 -15.48
CA GLY A 41 0.19 -13.47 -16.11
C GLY A 41 -0.13 -14.32 -17.35
N LEU A 42 -1.18 -15.16 -17.29
CA LEU A 42 -1.64 -15.98 -18.42
C LEU A 42 -2.19 -15.12 -19.57
N ARG A 43 -2.88 -14.01 -19.26
CA ARG A 43 -3.32 -13.04 -20.28
C ARG A 43 -2.15 -12.26 -20.86
N TYR A 44 -1.13 -11.94 -20.05
CA TYR A 44 0.09 -11.26 -20.50
C TYR A 44 0.92 -12.12 -21.46
N GLY A 45 1.08 -13.41 -21.16
CA GLY A 45 1.78 -14.36 -22.03
C GLY A 45 1.15 -14.50 -23.42
N ARG A 46 -0.16 -14.22 -23.56
CA ARG A 46 -0.85 -14.23 -24.87
C ARG A 46 -0.74 -12.91 -25.64
N MET A 47 -0.41 -11.78 -25.01
CA MET A 47 -0.29 -10.47 -25.67
C MET A 47 1.13 -10.13 -26.15
N PHE A 48 2.09 -11.04 -26.00
CA PHE A 48 3.53 -10.84 -26.19
C PHE A 48 4.02 -10.59 -27.63
N GLY A 49 3.12 -10.21 -28.55
CA GLY A 49 3.41 -9.97 -29.97
C GLY A 49 3.75 -8.52 -30.37
N ARG A 50 3.70 -7.52 -29.47
CA ARG A 50 4.03 -6.10 -29.79
C ARG A 50 5.22 -5.58 -28.97
N ARG A 51 6.18 -4.94 -29.67
CA ARG A 51 7.63 -5.20 -29.56
C ARG A 51 8.49 -4.23 -28.70
N SER A 52 7.97 -3.31 -27.89
CA SER A 52 8.85 -2.58 -26.94
C SER A 52 8.18 -2.07 -25.66
N TRP A 53 6.94 -1.57 -25.76
CA TRP A 53 6.15 -1.05 -24.64
C TRP A 53 5.79 -2.12 -23.60
N SER A 54 5.79 -3.40 -24.01
CA SER A 54 5.49 -4.52 -23.13
C SER A 54 6.53 -4.72 -22.03
N LYS A 55 7.82 -4.43 -22.27
CA LYS A 55 8.88 -4.78 -21.31
C LYS A 55 8.86 -3.98 -20.01
N VAL A 56 8.54 -2.69 -20.10
CA VAL A 56 8.45 -1.85 -18.89
C VAL A 56 7.23 -2.25 -18.09
N LEU A 57 6.09 -2.42 -18.75
CA LEU A 57 4.87 -2.81 -18.07
C LEU A 57 4.96 -4.23 -17.47
N GLU A 58 5.65 -5.14 -18.15
CA GLU A 58 5.99 -6.48 -17.66
C GLU A 58 6.90 -6.41 -16.44
N SER A 59 7.94 -5.57 -16.46
CA SER A 59 8.80 -5.34 -15.30
C SER A 59 8.03 -4.78 -14.11
N LEU A 60 7.13 -3.81 -14.31
CA LEU A 60 6.30 -3.27 -13.23
C LEU A 60 5.36 -4.34 -12.63
N ILE A 61 4.75 -5.19 -13.46
CA ILE A 61 3.88 -6.28 -12.99
C ILE A 61 4.69 -7.30 -12.18
N LEU A 62 5.90 -7.63 -12.63
CA LEU A 62 6.78 -8.55 -11.91
C LEU A 62 7.18 -7.98 -10.55
N VAL A 63 7.57 -6.70 -10.50
CA VAL A 63 7.88 -5.99 -9.26
C VAL A 63 6.66 -5.97 -8.31
N GLN A 64 5.47 -5.66 -8.82
CA GLN A 64 4.24 -5.68 -8.03
C GLN A 64 3.97 -7.07 -7.44
N CYS A 65 4.12 -8.12 -8.26
CA CYS A 65 3.91 -9.49 -7.82
C CYS A 65 4.89 -9.86 -6.69
N MET A 66 6.17 -9.52 -6.85
CA MET A 66 7.19 -9.77 -5.83
C MET A 66 6.87 -9.06 -4.50
N ILE A 67 6.42 -7.80 -4.56
CA ILE A 67 6.04 -7.04 -3.35
C ILE A 67 4.80 -7.65 -2.69
N CYS A 68 3.78 -8.03 -3.47
CA CYS A 68 2.58 -8.66 -2.94
C CYS A 68 2.91 -9.98 -2.22
N VAL A 69 3.73 -10.85 -2.84
CA VAL A 69 4.16 -12.11 -2.23
C VAL A 69 4.96 -11.88 -0.95
N ALA A 70 5.87 -10.89 -0.94
CA ALA A 70 6.65 -10.54 0.25
C ALA A 70 5.79 -9.97 1.38
N TYR A 71 4.81 -9.11 1.07
CA TYR A 71 3.85 -8.58 2.04
C TYR A 71 3.01 -9.70 2.66
N VAL A 72 2.46 -10.56 1.80
CA VAL A 72 1.65 -11.71 2.18
C VAL A 72 2.42 -12.69 3.07
N SER A 73 3.65 -13.05 2.68
CA SER A 73 4.46 -13.99 3.47
C SER A 73 4.81 -13.38 4.82
N THR A 74 5.13 -12.09 4.87
CA THR A 74 5.34 -11.35 6.12
C THR A 74 4.12 -11.43 7.03
N VAL A 75 2.94 -11.08 6.54
CA VAL A 75 1.70 -11.13 7.33
C VAL A 75 1.41 -12.55 7.81
N ALA A 76 1.58 -13.55 6.94
CA ALA A 76 1.40 -14.95 7.32
C ALA A 76 2.36 -15.38 8.44
N ILE A 77 3.63 -14.96 8.39
CA ILE A 77 4.63 -15.26 9.44
C ILE A 77 4.28 -14.53 10.75
N LEU A 78 3.79 -13.29 10.67
CA LEU A 78 3.34 -12.52 11.83
C LEU A 78 2.13 -13.18 12.52
N GLU A 79 1.14 -13.60 11.74
CA GLU A 79 -0.07 -14.26 12.25
C GLU A 79 0.21 -15.70 12.73
N ALA A 80 1.14 -16.42 12.10
CA ALA A 80 1.49 -17.80 12.44
C ALA A 80 2.28 -17.96 13.76
N GLY A 81 2.51 -16.88 14.51
CA GLY A 81 3.07 -16.98 15.85
C GLY A 81 4.56 -16.73 15.89
N LEU A 82 4.97 -15.53 15.46
CA LEU A 82 6.05 -14.87 16.15
C LEU A 82 5.57 -14.68 17.61
N SER A 83 5.80 -15.68 18.48
CA SER A 83 5.67 -15.57 19.93
C SER A 83 6.75 -14.61 20.42
N MET A 84 6.57 -13.33 20.08
CA MET A 84 7.54 -12.27 20.27
C MET A 84 7.61 -11.96 21.75
N ALA A 85 8.46 -12.69 22.48
CA ALA A 85 8.80 -12.34 23.85
C ALA A 85 9.49 -10.96 23.94
N ASN A 86 10.00 -10.42 22.82
CA ASN A 86 10.77 -9.18 22.78
C ASN A 86 10.04 -8.02 22.08
N LYS A 87 9.96 -6.88 22.80
CA LYS A 87 9.43 -5.59 22.31
C LYS A 87 10.10 -5.12 21.00
N ALA A 88 11.40 -5.34 20.87
CA ALA A 88 12.16 -4.94 19.69
C ALA A 88 11.72 -5.67 18.41
N GLN A 89 11.41 -6.96 18.50
CA GLN A 89 11.00 -7.74 17.34
C GLN A 89 9.60 -7.33 16.86
N CYS A 90 8.68 -7.06 17.80
CA CYS A 90 7.35 -6.51 17.52
C CYS A 90 7.42 -5.15 16.78
N GLN A 91 8.33 -4.25 17.20
CA GLN A 91 8.53 -2.96 16.52
C GLN A 91 9.13 -3.09 15.12
N VAL A 92 10.01 -4.06 14.88
CA VAL A 92 10.56 -4.31 13.54
C VAL A 92 9.48 -4.90 12.63
N ALA A 93 8.69 -5.85 13.14
CA ALA A 93 7.62 -6.49 12.39
C ALA A 93 6.58 -5.46 11.88
N ILE A 94 6.12 -4.53 12.73
CA ILE A 94 5.17 -3.50 12.31
C ILE A 94 5.77 -2.55 11.27
N ARG A 95 7.05 -2.16 11.41
CA ARG A 95 7.74 -1.29 10.44
C ARG A 95 7.88 -1.98 9.09
N LEU A 96 8.17 -3.28 9.09
CA LEU A 96 8.26 -4.07 7.86
C LEU A 96 6.90 -4.16 7.16
N CYS A 97 5.82 -4.44 7.91
CA CYS A 97 4.46 -4.47 7.36
C CYS A 97 4.04 -3.15 6.74
N ILE A 98 4.26 -2.02 7.44
CA ILE A 98 3.94 -0.70 6.93
C ILE A 98 4.77 -0.39 5.67
N GLY A 99 6.07 -0.73 5.67
CA GLY A 99 6.94 -0.52 4.52
C GLY A 99 6.57 -1.33 3.30
N LEU A 100 6.24 -2.61 3.48
CA LEU A 100 5.79 -3.47 2.39
C LEU A 100 4.41 -3.03 1.87
N TYR A 101 3.51 -2.59 2.74
CA TYR A 101 2.22 -2.00 2.34
C TYR A 101 2.40 -0.73 1.51
N ALA A 102 3.23 0.21 1.99
CA ALA A 102 3.52 1.46 1.29
C ALA A 102 4.22 1.19 -0.06
N GLY A 103 5.21 0.28 -0.07
CA GLY A 103 5.89 -0.14 -1.29
C GLY A 103 4.94 -0.76 -2.32
N GLY A 104 3.99 -1.60 -1.87
CA GLY A 104 2.97 -2.21 -2.72
C GLY A 104 1.99 -1.19 -3.31
N LYS A 105 1.63 -0.16 -2.54
CA LYS A 105 0.84 0.98 -3.03
C LYS A 105 1.62 1.81 -4.05
N ILE A 106 2.89 2.15 -3.78
CA ILE A 106 3.74 2.91 -4.70
C ILE A 106 3.87 2.19 -6.04
N ALA A 107 4.19 0.90 -6.02
CA ALA A 107 4.35 0.10 -7.24
C ALA A 107 3.03 0.00 -8.03
N LEU A 108 1.89 -0.13 -7.36
CA LEU A 108 0.56 -0.12 -7.98
C LEU A 108 0.26 1.22 -8.65
N TYR A 109 0.51 2.33 -7.97
CA TYR A 109 0.27 3.65 -8.55
C TYR A 109 1.23 3.97 -9.70
N LEU A 110 2.49 3.51 -9.64
CA LEU A 110 3.44 3.64 -10.74
C LEU A 110 2.94 2.89 -11.98
N PHE A 111 2.38 1.69 -11.79
CA PHE A 111 1.76 0.91 -12.87
C PHE A 111 0.56 1.63 -13.48
N PHE A 112 -0.29 2.22 -12.65
CA PHE A 112 -1.44 2.99 -13.12
C PHE A 112 -1.01 4.24 -13.90
N ASN A 113 0.01 4.94 -13.43
CA ASN A 113 0.57 6.11 -14.12
C ASN A 113 1.16 5.74 -15.49
N GLU A 114 1.90 4.62 -15.58
CA GLU A 114 2.43 4.11 -16.85
C GLU A 114 1.29 3.76 -17.84
N ARG A 115 0.20 3.14 -17.35
CA ARG A 115 -0.99 2.86 -18.17
C ARG A 115 -1.66 4.13 -18.70
N ILE A 116 -1.83 5.15 -17.85
CA ILE A 116 -2.40 6.44 -18.25
C ILE A 116 -1.54 7.10 -19.33
N HIS A 117 -0.22 7.13 -19.14
CA HIS A 117 0.71 7.71 -20.11
C HIS A 117 0.60 7.03 -21.48
N ILE A 118 0.55 5.70 -21.52
CA ILE A 118 0.38 4.92 -22.76
C ILE A 118 -0.95 5.26 -23.46
N LEU A 119 -2.02 5.50 -22.71
CA LEU A 119 -3.33 5.86 -23.27
C LEU A 119 -3.37 7.30 -23.79
N ARG A 120 -2.66 8.24 -23.15
CA ARG A 120 -2.76 9.68 -23.46
C ARG A 120 -1.79 10.16 -24.54
N ALA A 121 -0.56 9.64 -24.58
CA ALA A 121 0.48 10.17 -25.47
C ALA A 121 1.48 9.08 -25.93
N PRO A 122 1.14 8.27 -26.95
CA PRO A 122 2.03 7.20 -27.44
C PRO A 122 3.31 7.69 -28.13
N PHE A 123 3.44 9.00 -28.41
CA PHE A 123 4.56 9.58 -29.17
C PHE A 123 5.45 10.54 -28.38
N MET A 124 5.14 10.83 -27.11
CA MET A 124 5.95 11.71 -26.26
C MET A 124 6.88 10.93 -25.32
N SER A 125 8.03 11.51 -24.99
CA SER A 125 8.98 10.91 -24.05
C SER A 125 8.50 11.04 -22.59
N ARG A 126 8.78 10.02 -21.77
CA ARG A 126 8.25 9.84 -20.39
C ARG A 126 8.50 11.00 -19.45
N LEU A 127 9.66 11.65 -19.56
CA LEU A 127 10.07 12.74 -18.67
C LEU A 127 9.52 14.10 -19.11
N LEU A 128 9.00 14.19 -20.34
CA LEU A 128 8.37 15.41 -20.85
C LEU A 128 6.87 15.46 -20.56
N ASP A 129 6.27 14.35 -20.09
CA ASP A 129 4.86 14.32 -19.72
C ASP A 129 4.71 14.83 -18.27
N PRO A 130 4.23 16.08 -18.07
CA PRO A 130 4.10 16.64 -16.73
C PRO A 130 3.14 15.82 -15.86
N VAL A 131 2.19 15.10 -16.46
CA VAL A 131 1.27 14.23 -15.74
C VAL A 131 2.01 13.07 -15.09
N TRP A 132 2.92 12.45 -15.85
CA TRP A 132 3.69 11.32 -15.36
C TRP A 132 4.64 11.74 -14.23
N VAL A 133 5.33 12.88 -14.40
CA VAL A 133 6.27 13.41 -13.41
C VAL A 133 5.56 13.86 -12.13
N VAL A 134 4.49 14.66 -12.23
CA VAL A 134 3.74 15.14 -11.05
C VAL A 134 3.09 13.98 -10.31
N GLY A 135 2.50 13.02 -11.03
CA GLY A 135 1.93 11.82 -10.42
C GLY A 135 2.98 11.03 -9.63
N THR A 136 4.15 10.79 -10.23
CA THR A 136 5.24 10.05 -9.59
C THR A 136 5.78 10.79 -8.36
N ILE A 137 5.95 12.11 -8.43
CA ILE A 137 6.39 12.93 -7.29
C ILE A 137 5.37 12.88 -6.16
N ALA A 138 4.07 13.04 -6.46
CA ALA A 138 3.02 13.02 -5.45
C ALA A 138 2.94 11.67 -4.71
N ILE A 139 3.10 10.55 -5.45
CA ILE A 139 3.14 9.20 -4.88
C ILE A 139 4.35 9.05 -3.96
N ILE A 140 5.55 9.39 -4.44
CA ILE A 140 6.79 9.25 -3.65
C ILE A 140 6.74 10.14 -2.40
N ALA A 141 6.26 11.38 -2.53
CA ALA A 141 6.16 12.31 -1.42
C ALA A 141 5.12 11.85 -0.38
N GLY A 142 3.94 11.42 -0.82
CA GLY A 142 2.87 10.97 0.07
C GLY A 142 3.26 9.71 0.85
N PHE A 143 3.65 8.64 0.14
CA PHE A 143 4.00 7.37 0.78
C PHE A 143 5.36 7.42 1.47
N GLY A 144 6.32 8.19 0.95
CA GLY A 144 7.61 8.43 1.61
C GLY A 144 7.45 9.21 2.91
N GLY A 145 6.54 10.19 2.95
CA GLY A 145 6.20 10.91 4.17
C GLY A 145 5.56 10.01 5.23
N VAL A 146 4.63 9.15 4.84
CA VAL A 146 4.02 8.15 5.74
C VAL A 146 5.09 7.20 6.29
N GLN A 147 6.01 6.73 5.44
CA GLN A 147 7.09 5.85 5.88
C GLN A 147 8.06 6.54 6.85
N ALA A 148 8.40 7.80 6.60
CA ALA A 148 9.24 8.59 7.48
C ALA A 148 8.55 8.79 8.85
N PHE A 149 7.27 9.15 8.85
CA PHE A 149 6.48 9.33 10.06
C PHE A 149 6.37 8.03 10.88
N ALA A 150 6.08 6.90 10.21
CA ALA A 150 6.00 5.58 10.83
C ALA A 150 7.34 5.12 11.43
N SER A 151 8.46 5.63 10.94
CA SER A 151 9.78 5.32 11.48
C SER A 151 10.04 6.02 12.82
N VAL A 152 9.49 7.24 13.00
CA VAL A 152 9.69 8.06 14.20
C VAL A 152 8.79 7.63 15.36
N ALA A 153 7.53 7.25 15.09
CA ALA A 153 6.58 6.85 16.12
C ALA A 153 5.96 5.47 15.83
N PRO A 154 6.66 4.35 16.15
CA PRO A 154 6.11 3.02 15.97
C PRO A 154 4.96 2.80 16.98
N MET A 155 3.73 2.78 16.47
CA MET A 155 2.52 2.59 17.28
C MET A 155 2.28 1.09 17.49
N ALA A 156 3.18 0.45 18.23
CA ALA A 156 3.03 -0.95 18.65
C ALA A 156 2.89 -1.01 20.17
N SER A 157 1.72 -1.41 20.64
CA SER A 157 1.46 -1.66 22.06
C SER A 157 1.87 -3.09 22.41
N PHE A 158 2.89 -3.23 23.25
CA PHE A 158 3.26 -4.51 23.83
C PHE A 158 2.51 -4.71 25.15
N ASP A 159 1.62 -5.70 25.21
CA ASP A 159 0.99 -6.07 26.47
C ASP A 159 1.98 -6.90 27.30
N THR A 160 2.38 -6.33 28.44
CA THR A 160 3.41 -6.91 29.31
C THR A 160 2.85 -8.08 30.13
N THR A 161 1.52 -8.23 30.18
CA THR A 161 0.82 -9.24 30.99
C THR A 161 0.57 -10.55 30.24
N THR A 162 0.25 -10.47 28.95
CA THR A 162 0.06 -11.64 28.07
C THR A 162 1.31 -12.03 27.30
N GLY A 163 2.33 -11.15 27.26
CA GLY A 163 3.56 -11.38 26.49
C GLY A 163 3.32 -11.41 24.98
N GLN A 164 2.18 -10.88 24.53
CA GLN A 164 1.78 -10.85 23.13
C GLN A 164 1.96 -9.45 22.53
N CYS A 165 2.45 -9.43 21.29
CA CYS A 165 2.52 -8.22 20.48
C CYS A 165 1.12 -7.93 19.92
N LEU A 166 0.45 -6.90 20.44
CA LEU A 166 -0.82 -6.44 19.90
C LEU A 166 -0.53 -5.47 18.75
N ILE A 167 -0.63 -5.99 17.53
CA ILE A 167 -0.46 -5.21 16.30
C ILE A 167 -1.80 -4.56 15.98
N GLY A 168 -1.94 -3.30 16.37
CA GLY A 168 -3.08 -2.46 16.00
C GLY A 168 -2.58 -1.24 15.25
N ILE A 169 -3.06 -1.03 14.03
CA ILE A 169 -2.94 0.28 13.39
C ILE A 169 -3.82 1.24 14.21
N ALA A 170 -3.22 2.27 14.80
CA ALA A 170 -3.97 3.34 15.44
C ALA A 170 -4.97 3.92 14.43
N ALA A 171 -6.22 4.16 14.87
CA ALA A 171 -7.26 4.71 14.01
C ALA A 171 -6.79 6.00 13.31
N ASP A 172 -6.03 6.85 14.02
CA ASP A 172 -5.46 8.09 13.50
C ASP A 172 -4.48 7.87 12.33
N ALA A 173 -3.67 6.81 12.40
CA ALA A 173 -2.74 6.45 11.32
C ALA A 173 -3.50 5.92 10.09
N SER A 174 -4.54 5.10 10.31
CA SER A 174 -5.42 4.62 9.24
C SER A 174 -6.12 5.77 8.52
N ILE A 175 -6.70 6.71 9.28
CA ILE A 175 -7.37 7.90 8.74
C ILE A 175 -6.37 8.72 7.91
N SER A 176 -5.17 8.93 8.42
CA SER A 176 -4.12 9.69 7.70
C SER A 176 -3.77 9.04 6.36
N VAL A 177 -3.62 7.72 6.32
CA VAL A 177 -3.34 6.97 5.08
C VAL A 177 -4.51 7.07 4.11
N ILE A 178 -5.76 6.95 4.58
CA ILE A 178 -6.96 7.08 3.73
C ILE A 178 -7.07 8.48 3.13
N VAL A 179 -6.79 9.53 3.92
CA VAL A 179 -6.80 10.91 3.45
C VAL A 179 -5.74 11.11 2.37
N VAL A 180 -4.50 10.66 2.60
CA VAL A 180 -3.41 10.76 1.61
C VAL A 180 -3.78 10.01 0.32
N ASP A 181 -4.31 8.79 0.42
CA ASP A 181 -4.73 7.99 -0.74
C ASP A 181 -5.86 8.68 -1.52
N SER A 182 -6.82 9.28 -0.82
CA SER A 182 -7.92 10.05 -1.41
C SER A 182 -7.40 11.30 -2.12
N VAL A 183 -6.49 12.06 -1.50
CA VAL A 183 -5.89 13.25 -2.10
C VAL A 183 -5.10 12.89 -3.36
N ILE A 184 -4.27 11.85 -3.32
CA ILE A 184 -3.51 11.39 -4.50
C ILE A 184 -4.45 10.98 -5.62
N SER A 185 -5.51 10.24 -5.29
CA SER A 185 -6.54 9.82 -6.26
C SER A 185 -7.27 11.01 -6.86
N SER A 186 -7.64 12.01 -6.03
CA SER A 186 -8.30 13.23 -6.47
C SER A 186 -7.39 14.12 -7.32
N VAL A 187 -6.09 14.23 -7.00
CA VAL A 187 -5.12 14.96 -7.81
C VAL A 187 -4.99 14.29 -9.17
N LEU A 188 -4.88 12.96 -9.21
CA LEU A 188 -4.74 12.22 -10.45
C LEU A 188 -6.00 12.31 -11.35
N HIS A 189 -7.18 12.14 -10.77
CA HIS A 189 -8.45 12.26 -11.48
C HIS A 189 -8.78 13.72 -11.85
N GLY A 190 -8.53 14.66 -10.94
CA GLY A 190 -8.75 16.09 -11.14
C GLY A 190 -7.87 16.65 -12.26
N TRP A 191 -6.64 16.16 -12.39
CA TRP A 191 -5.73 16.53 -13.49
C TRP A 191 -6.18 15.98 -14.85
N ILE A 192 -6.84 14.81 -14.87
CA ILE A 192 -7.48 14.26 -16.08
C ILE A 192 -8.66 15.14 -16.53
N GLY A 193 -9.38 15.74 -15.58
CA GLY A 193 -10.54 16.61 -15.82
C GLY A 193 -10.25 18.11 -15.96
N ALA A 194 -8.97 18.53 -15.90
CA ALA A 194 -8.59 19.94 -16.01
C ALA A 194 -8.00 20.26 -17.40
N PRO A 195 -8.83 20.56 -18.43
CA PRO A 195 -8.35 21.11 -19.69
C PRO A 195 -7.92 22.60 -19.59
N SER A 196 -7.98 23.24 -18.41
CA SER A 196 -7.99 24.71 -18.31
C SER A 196 -6.72 25.39 -17.78
N ILE A 197 -5.69 24.65 -17.32
CA ILE A 197 -4.51 25.28 -16.68
C ILE A 197 -3.34 25.55 -17.65
N CYS A 198 -3.36 24.96 -18.86
CA CYS A 198 -2.31 25.20 -19.87
C CYS A 198 -2.64 26.27 -20.93
N SER A 199 -3.75 27.01 -20.82
CA SER A 199 -4.01 28.18 -21.69
C SER A 199 -3.47 29.50 -21.13
N GLY A 200 -2.81 29.50 -19.97
CA GLY A 200 -2.35 30.72 -19.29
C GLY A 200 -0.86 31.06 -19.44
N TRP A 201 -0.08 30.36 -20.27
CA TRP A 201 1.38 30.56 -20.37
C TRP A 201 1.89 31.05 -21.74
N THR A 202 1.00 31.59 -22.57
CA THR A 202 1.34 32.44 -23.71
C THR A 202 0.59 33.76 -23.58
N GLY A 203 1.16 34.68 -22.81
CA GLY A 203 0.71 36.06 -22.65
C GLY A 203 1.89 36.92 -22.26
#